data_AF-A0A846MLI8-F1
#
_entry.id   AF-A0A846MLI8-F1
#
_cell.length_a   1.000
_cell.length_b   1.000
_cell.length_c   1.000
_cell.angle_alpha   90.00
_cell.angle_beta   90.00
_cell.angle_gamma   90.00
#
_symmetry.space_group_name_H-M   'P 1'
#
loop_
_entity.id
_entity.type
_entity.pdbx_description
1 polymer ?
#
loop_
_entity_poly.entity_id
_entity_poly.type
_entity_poly.pdbx_seq_one_letter_code
_entity_poly.pdbx_strand_id
1 'polypeptide(L)' 'MRKIHISEAKSGDILAADIFGVNGAILLPRGAALTNQYIRSLQMKGIQYICINDEQTDDIVPHPQSNDPATNNEKNV' A
#
# COMPACT_ATOMS: atom_id res chain seq x y z
N MET A 1 -12.04 -11.91 -3.66
CA MET A 1 -12.11 -10.58 -4.31
C MET A 1 -13.42 -9.93 -3.92
N ARG A 2 -13.38 -8.72 -3.38
CA ARG A 2 -14.56 -7.98 -2.92
C ARG A 2 -14.52 -6.55 -3.44
N LYS A 3 -15.63 -6.10 -4.02
CA LYS A 3 -15.82 -4.70 -4.41
C LYS A 3 -16.31 -3.92 -3.20
N ILE A 4 -15.59 -2.88 -2.83
CA ILE A 4 -15.93 -2.00 -1.70
C ILE A 4 -15.96 -0.54 -2.14
N HIS A 5 -16.68 0.30 -1.40
CA HIS A 5 -16.57 1.74 -1.60
C HIS A 5 -15.20 2.24 -1.09
N ILE A 6 -14.62 3.23 -1.76
CA ILE A 6 -13.28 3.76 -1.42
C ILE A 6 -13.21 4.31 0.02
N SER A 7 -14.35 4.74 0.57
CA SER A 7 -14.44 5.19 1.96
C SER A 7 -14.36 4.05 2.99
N GLU A 8 -14.58 2.81 2.57
CA GLU A 8 -14.45 1.61 3.41
C GLU A 8 -13.03 1.02 3.35
N ALA A 9 -12.22 1.46 2.38
CA ALA A 9 -10.86 0.97 2.17
C ALA A 9 -9.94 1.40 3.31
N LYS A 10 -9.02 0.52 3.69
CA LYS A 10 -8.06 0.75 4.77
C LYS A 10 -6.64 0.61 4.26
N SER A 11 -5.73 1.30 4.95
CA SER A 11 -4.30 1.11 4.70
C SER A 11 -3.94 -0.35 5.02
N GLY A 12 -3.24 -1.01 4.10
CA GLY A 12 -2.92 -2.44 4.17
C GLY A 12 -3.78 -3.33 3.27
N ASP A 13 -4.96 -2.86 2.83
CA ASP A 13 -5.80 -3.63 1.91
C ASP A 13 -5.08 -3.88 0.58
N ILE A 14 -5.10 -5.13 0.10
CA ILE A 14 -4.44 -5.51 -1.16
C ILE A 14 -5.42 -5.37 -2.32
N LEU A 15 -5.01 -4.67 -3.39
CA LEU A 15 -5.81 -4.57 -4.61
C LEU A 15 -5.96 -5.92 -5.32
N ALA A 16 -7.19 -6.32 -5.59
CA ALA A 16 -7.52 -7.52 -6.37
C ALA A 16 -7.42 -7.30 -7.89
N ALA A 17 -7.37 -6.04 -8.34
CA ALA A 17 -7.33 -5.68 -9.76
C ALA A 17 -6.53 -4.38 -9.97
N ASP A 18 -6.01 -4.22 -11.19
CA ASP A 18 -5.35 -2.98 -11.62
C ASP A 18 -6.34 -1.81 -11.60
N ILE A 19 -5.89 -0.66 -11.11
CA ILE A 19 -6.61 0.60 -11.22
C ILE A 19 -6.00 1.38 -12.38
N PHE A 20 -6.83 1.69 -13.38
CA PHE A 20 -6.45 2.51 -14.51
C PHE A 20 -6.86 3.97 -14.31
N GLY A 21 -6.02 4.87 -14.77
CA GLY A 21 -6.31 6.30 -14.86
C GLY A 21 -7.14 6.63 -16.11
N VAL A 22 -7.61 7.87 -16.18
CA VAL A 22 -8.40 8.38 -17.30
C VAL A 22 -7.68 8.32 -18.65
N ASN A 23 -6.35 8.24 -18.63
CA ASN A 23 -5.48 8.12 -19.79
C ASN A 23 -5.15 6.66 -20.16
N GLY A 24 -5.77 5.68 -19.48
CA GLY A 24 -5.48 4.25 -19.68
C GLY A 24 -4.17 3.76 -19.05
N ALA A 25 -3.41 4.63 -18.37
CA ALA A 25 -2.22 4.23 -17.64
C ALA A 25 -2.61 3.51 -16.34
N ILE A 26 -1.81 2.53 -15.93
CA ILE A 26 -1.97 1.89 -14.61
C ILE A 26 -1.57 2.88 -13.53
N LEU A 27 -2.51 3.22 -12.65
CA LEU A 27 -2.26 4.03 -11.45
C LEU A 27 -1.74 3.17 -10.30
N LEU A 28 -2.37 2.01 -10.11
CA LEU A 28 -1.97 1.03 -9.10
C LEU A 28 -2.14 -0.37 -9.68
N PRO A 29 -1.09 -1.21 -9.66
CA PRO A 29 -1.21 -2.59 -10.11
C PRO A 29 -1.95 -3.44 -9.08
N ARG A 30 -2.54 -4.53 -9.54
CA ARG A 30 -3.04 -5.63 -8.73
C ARG A 30 -1.93 -6.14 -7.81
N GLY A 31 -2.30 -6.48 -6.58
CA GLY A 31 -1.36 -6.92 -5.54
C GLY A 31 -0.70 -5.78 -4.78
N ALA A 32 -0.92 -4.52 -5.17
CA ALA A 32 -0.42 -3.38 -4.40
C ALA A 32 -1.23 -3.20 -3.11
N ALA A 33 -0.51 -2.95 -2.00
CA ALA A 33 -1.10 -2.56 -0.73
C ALA A 33 -1.53 -1.10 -0.76
N LEU A 34 -2.76 -0.84 -0.35
CA LEU A 34 -3.29 0.50 -0.24
C LEU A 34 -2.62 1.24 0.92
N THR A 35 -2.20 2.46 0.65
CA THR A 35 -1.72 3.39 1.67
C THR A 35 -2.75 4.50 1.85
N ASN A 36 -2.71 5.19 2.99
CA ASN A 36 -3.54 6.37 3.21
C ASN A 36 -3.40 7.42 2.10
N GLN A 37 -2.20 7.56 1.52
CA GLN A 37 -1.94 8.48 0.42
C GLN A 37 -2.60 8.04 -0.89
N TYR A 38 -2.58 6.73 -1.19
CA TYR A 38 -3.28 6.17 -2.34
C TYR A 38 -4.79 6.32 -2.20
N ILE A 39 -5.36 5.98 -1.04
CA ILE A 39 -6.80 6.11 -0.80
C ILE A 39 -7.27 7.56 -1.04
N ARG A 40 -6.57 8.55 -0.47
CA ARG A 40 -6.86 9.97 -0.70
C ARG A 40 -6.73 10.37 -2.17
N SER A 41 -5.67 9.91 -2.85
CA SER A 41 -5.46 10.22 -4.26
C SER A 41 -6.55 9.64 -5.17
N LEU A 42 -7.01 8.43 -4.88
CA LEU A 42 -8.11 7.79 -5.59
C LEU A 42 -9.43 8.53 -5.36
N GLN A 43 -9.71 8.95 -4.13
CA GLN A 43 -10.88 9.79 -3.80
C GLN A 43 -10.87 11.12 -4.55
N MET A 44 -9.73 11.82 -4.57
CA MET A 44 -9.58 13.09 -5.31
C MET A 44 -9.75 12.92 -6.83
N LYS A 45 -9.42 11.74 -7.36
CA LYS A 45 -9.63 11.39 -8.78
C LYS A 45 -11.07 10.96 -9.08
N GLY A 46 -11.96 10.91 -8.07
CA GLY A 46 -13.36 10.53 -8.23
C GLY A 46 -13.60 9.02 -8.31
N ILE A 47 -12.62 8.20 -7.92
CA ILE A 47 -12.76 6.74 -7.90
C ILE A 47 -13.57 6.37 -6.66
N GLN A 48 -14.78 5.86 -6.87
CA GLN A 48 -15.73 5.54 -5.80
C GLN A 48 -15.64 4.09 -5.33
N TYR A 49 -15.27 3.16 -6.21
CA TYR A 49 -15.25 1.74 -5.91
C TYR A 49 -13.94 1.10 -6.34
N ILE A 50 -13.43 0.20 -5.50
CA ILE A 50 -12.22 -0.57 -5.76
C ILE A 50 -12.48 -2.06 -5.47
N CYS A 51 -11.68 -2.92 -6.08
CA CYS A 51 -11.69 -4.35 -5.78
C CYS A 51 -10.49 -4.69 -4.91
N ILE A 52 -10.73 -5.25 -3.74
CA ILE A 52 -9.71 -5.73 -2.81
C ILE A 52 -9.71 -7.26 -2.72
N ASN A 53 -8.58 -7.84 -2.36
CA ASN A 53 -8.53 -9.25 -1.99
C ASN A 53 -9.21 -9.43 -0.62
N ASP A 54 -10.03 -10.46 -0.52
CA ASP A 54 -10.75 -10.82 0.72
C ASP A 54 -9.93 -11.89 1.42
N GLU A 55 -8.66 -11.56 1.69
CA GLU A 55 -7.71 -12.44 2.36
C GLU A 55 -7.46 -11.82 3.73
N GLN A 56 -7.96 -12.47 4.79
CA GLN A 56 -7.85 -12.09 6.20
C GLN A 56 -6.40 -12.14 6.75
N THR A 57 -5.41 -11.83 5.94
CA THR A 57 -3.98 -12.05 6.19
C THR A 57 -3.27 -10.94 5.44
N ASP A 58 -2.47 -10.05 6.02
CA ASP A 58 -1.33 -10.37 6.86
C ASP A 58 -0.79 -9.07 7.48
N ASP A 59 -0.39 -9.17 8.74
CA ASP A 59 0.21 -8.14 9.60
C ASP A 59 1.63 -7.80 9.11
N ILE A 60 1.77 -7.24 7.90
CA ILE A 60 3.09 -6.92 7.34
C ILE A 60 3.26 -5.40 7.31
N VAL A 61 3.70 -4.88 8.45
CA VAL A 61 4.41 -3.60 8.53
C VAL A 61 5.82 -3.84 7.98
N PRO A 62 6.23 -3.26 6.83
CA PRO A 62 7.63 -3.16 6.49
C PRO A 62 8.23 -2.15 7.47
N HIS A 63 8.79 -2.64 8.56
CA HIS A 63 9.67 -1.83 9.39
C HIS A 63 10.89 -1.50 8.50
N PRO A 64 11.20 -0.21 8.24
CA PRO A 64 12.47 0.10 7.62
C PRO A 64 13.56 -0.35 8.58
N GLN A 65 14.26 -1.44 8.25
CA GLN A 65 15.57 -1.70 8.82
C GLN A 65 16.48 -0.55 8.37
N SER A 66 16.61 0.46 9.21
CA SER A 66 17.69 1.43 9.13
C SER A 66 18.99 0.65 9.29
N ASN A 67 19.65 0.37 8.17
CA ASN A 67 21.03 -0.07 8.15
C ASN A 67 21.91 1.14 8.46
N ASP A 68 22.19 1.38 9.74
CA ASP A 68 23.30 2.24 10.13
C ASP A 68 24.57 1.38 10.27
N PRO A 69 25.61 1.60 9.45
CA PRO A 69 26.84 0.80 9.47
C PRO A 69 27.69 1.10 10.71
N ALA A 70 28.29 0.04 11.25
CA ALA A 70 29.18 0.03 12.39
C ALA A 70 30.35 1.03 12.29
N THR A 71 30.71 1.67 13.42
CA THR A 71 32.11 1.97 13.75
C THR A 71 32.41 1.46 15.15
N ASN A 72 33.08 0.31 15.17
CA ASN A 72 33.74 -0.31 16.31
C ASN A 72 35.15 0.28 16.43
N ASN A 73 35.53 0.80 17.61
CA ASN A 73 36.80 0.50 18.29
C ASN A 73 37.09 1.37 19.53
N GLU A 74 36.34 1.19 20.61
CA GLU A 74 36.91 1.43 21.95
C GLU A 74 37.63 0.15 22.41
N LYS A 75 38.96 0.15 22.30
CA LYS A 75 39.82 -0.74 23.09
C LYS A 75 40.58 0.12 24.10
N ASN A 76 40.14 0.02 25.36
CA ASN A 76 40.96 0.22 26.55
C ASN A 76 42.27 -0.59 26.42
N VAL A 77 43.45 0.00 26.70
CA VAL A 77 44.37 -0.25 27.84
C VAL A 77 45.56 0.70 27.69
#